data_AF-A0A6N3IFB5-F1
#
_entry.id   AF-A0A6N3IFB5-F1
#
_cell.length_a   1.000
_cell.length_b   1.000
_cell.length_c   1.000
_cell.angle_alpha   90.00
_cell.angle_beta   90.00
_cell.angle_gamma   90.00
#
_symmetry.space_group_name_H-M   'P 1'
#
loop_
_entity.id
_entity.type
_entity.pdbx_description
1 polymer ?
#
loop_
_entity_poly.entity_id
_entity_poly.type
_entity_poly.pdbx_seq_one_letter_code
_entity_poly.pdbx_strand_id
1 'polypeptide(L)' 'MDSQKPNIYSVFDAPVRLKEKERVVLTPEDIERQLDAGAFVMTREDAIAAGFLSPHEEPDTVIVDVREGV' A
#
# COMPACT_ATOMS: atom_id res chain seq x y z
N MET A 1 -21.68 27.83 3.64
CA MET A 1 -20.50 28.30 2.91
C MET A 1 -19.45 27.22 3.09
N ASP A 2 -19.30 26.34 2.10
CA ASP A 2 -18.00 25.75 1.77
C ASP A 2 -18.12 25.16 0.38
N SER A 3 -17.75 25.98 -0.60
CA SER A 3 -17.74 25.66 -2.01
C SER A 3 -16.44 24.92 -2.33
N GLN A 4 -16.42 23.61 -2.12
CA GLN A 4 -15.34 22.75 -2.59
C GLN A 4 -15.46 22.59 -4.12
N LYS A 5 -14.73 23.43 -4.87
CA LYS A 5 -14.60 23.31 -6.32
C LYS A 5 -13.67 22.13 -6.65
N PRO A 6 -14.07 21.23 -7.56
CA PRO A 6 -13.23 20.10 -7.96
C PRO A 6 -12.09 20.55 -8.87
N ASN A 7 -10.93 19.91 -8.71
CA ASN A 7 -9.72 20.17 -9.50
C ASN A 7 -9.64 19.14 -10.65
N ILE A 8 -9.17 19.53 -11.83
CA ILE A 8 -9.03 18.65 -13.02
C ILE A 8 -7.89 17.60 -12.92
N TYR A 9 -7.16 17.62 -11.81
CA TYR A 9 -6.20 16.68 -11.24
C TYR A 9 -6.54 16.42 -9.74
N SER A 10 -7.82 16.56 -9.35
CA SER A 10 -8.45 16.59 -8.00
C SER A 10 -7.63 16.04 -6.81
N VAL A 11 -6.66 16.81 -6.32
CA VAL A 11 -6.10 16.60 -4.97
C VAL A 11 -7.01 17.32 -3.97
N PHE A 12 -7.64 16.56 -3.07
CA PHE A 12 -8.54 17.05 -2.04
C PHE A 12 -7.74 17.71 -0.89
N ASP A 13 -8.22 18.83 -0.35
CA ASP A 13 -7.63 19.57 0.80
C ASP A 13 -7.79 18.84 2.16
N ALA A 14 -8.39 17.65 2.19
CA ALA A 14 -8.45 16.80 3.37
C ALA A 14 -7.96 15.39 2.99
N PRO A 15 -7.20 14.70 3.85
CA PRO A 15 -6.78 13.34 3.58
C PRO A 15 -8.01 12.44 3.45
N VAL A 16 -8.35 12.08 2.21
CA VAL A 16 -9.42 11.13 1.92
C VAL A 16 -8.86 9.75 2.22
N ARG A 17 -9.15 9.22 3.40
CA ARG A 17 -8.88 7.82 3.70
C ARG A 17 -9.85 6.97 2.88
N LEU A 18 -9.32 6.25 1.89
CA LEU A 18 -10.08 5.26 1.15
C LEU A 18 -10.60 4.22 2.15
N LYS A 19 -11.91 3.94 2.14
CA LYS A 19 -12.53 2.95 3.06
C LYS A 19 -12.06 1.53 2.77
N GLU A 20 -11.67 1.27 1.53
CA GLU A 20 -11.16 -0.01 1.08
C GLU A 20 -9.75 0.21 0.56
N LYS A 21 -8.80 -0.54 1.11
CA LYS A 21 -7.44 -0.56 0.56
C LYS A 21 -7.49 -1.16 -0.83
N GLU A 22 -6.77 -0.53 -1.75
CA GLU A 22 -6.52 -1.11 -3.05
C GLU A 22 -5.86 -2.48 -2.85
N ARG A 23 -6.47 -3.49 -3.47
CA ARG A 23 -5.98 -4.86 -3.46
C ARG A 23 -5.30 -5.12 -4.79
N VAL A 24 -4.01 -5.38 -4.74
CA VAL A 24 -3.22 -5.76 -5.90
C VAL A 24 -2.91 -7.24 -5.79
N VAL A 25 -3.13 -7.99 -6.87
CA VAL A 25 -2.73 -9.39 -6.95
C VAL A 25 -1.35 -9.45 -7.58
N LEU A 26 -0.37 -9.99 -6.86
CA LEU A 26 0.95 -10.25 -7.43
C LEU A 26 1.06 -11.73 -7.84
N THR A 27 1.64 -11.96 -9.01
CA THR A 27 2.08 -13.30 -9.41
C THR A 27 3.47 -13.58 -8.83
N PRO A 28 3.92 -14.85 -8.77
CA PRO A 28 5.29 -15.17 -8.39
C PRO A 28 6.33 -14.44 -9.25
N GLU A 29 6.11 -14.32 -10.56
CA GLU A 29 7.01 -13.59 -11.46
C GLU A 29 7.10 -12.09 -11.13
N ASP A 30 6.02 -11.48 -10.66
CA ASP A 30 6.03 -10.09 -10.21
C ASP A 30 6.83 -9.90 -8.92
N ILE A 31 6.74 -10.86 -8.00
CA ILE A 31 7.50 -10.86 -6.75
C ILE A 31 8.99 -10.99 -7.07
N GLU A 32 9.38 -11.97 -7.89
CA GLU A 32 10.79 -12.16 -8.30
C GLU A 32 11.35 -10.91 -8.98
N ARG A 33 10.59 -10.30 -9.90
CA ARG A 33 11.00 -9.05 -10.56
C ARG A 33 11.20 -7.90 -9.57
N GLN A 34 10.40 -7.83 -8.51
CA GLN A 34 10.59 -6.83 -7.45
C GLN A 34 11.86 -7.10 -6.65
N LEU A 35 12.12 -8.37 -6.30
CA LEU A 35 13.35 -8.77 -5.60
C LEU A 35 14.60 -8.45 -6.44
N ASP A 36 14.57 -8.74 -7.74
CA ASP A 36 15.64 -8.36 -8.69
C ASP A 36 15.85 -6.84 -8.76
N ALA A 37 14.79 -6.05 -8.60
CA ALA A 37 14.85 -4.59 -8.53
C ALA A 37 15.37 -4.06 -7.18
N GLY A 38 15.70 -4.95 -6.23
CA GLY A 38 16.20 -4.60 -4.91
C GLY A 38 15.13 -4.48 -3.83
N ALA A 39 13.92 -4.98 -4.08
CA ALA A 39 12.94 -5.16 -3.02
C ALA A 39 13.39 -6.27 -2.06
N PHE A 40 12.81 -6.30 -0.86
CA PHE A 40 13.13 -7.27 0.16
C PHE A 40 11.85 -7.73 0.87
N VAL A 41 11.87 -8.98 1.33
CA VAL A 41 10.78 -9.55 2.13
C VAL A 41 11.09 -9.34 3.60
N MET A 42 10.08 -8.91 4.35
CA MET A 42 10.19 -8.69 5.79
C MET A 42 8.87 -9.06 6.46
N THR A 43 8.95 -9.68 7.63
CA THR A 43 7.75 -9.97 8.42
C THR A 43 7.11 -8.68 8.91
N ARG A 44 5.83 -8.71 9.26
CA ARG A 44 5.15 -7.53 9.78
C ARG A 44 5.80 -7.05 11.08
N GLU A 45 6.21 -7.98 11.94
CA GLU A 45 6.84 -7.71 13.23
C GLU A 45 8.18 -7.01 13.05
N ASP A 46 9.02 -7.52 12.13
CA ASP A 46 10.31 -6.91 11.81
C ASP A 46 10.13 -5.54 11.17
N ALA A 47 9.09 -5.37 10.33
CA ALA A 47 8.76 -4.09 9.71
C ALA A 47 8.37 -3.02 10.73
N ILE A 48 7.65 -3.40 11.77
CA ILE A 48 7.30 -2.52 12.89
C ILE A 48 8.56 -2.21 13.71
N ALA A 49 9.37 -3.22 14.02
CA ALA A 49 10.59 -3.03 14.82
C ALA A 49 11.61 -2.11 14.12
N ALA A 50 11.72 -2.21 12.80
CA ALA A 50 12.56 -1.35 11.97
C ALA A 50 11.94 0.04 11.68
N GLY A 51 10.70 0.30 12.13
CA GLY A 51 10.02 1.59 12.00
C GLY A 51 9.42 1.87 10.62
N PHE A 52 9.33 0.86 9.74
CA PHE A 52 8.66 1.00 8.44
C PHE A 52 7.13 1.02 8.58
N LEU A 53 6.58 0.31 9.58
CA LEU A 53 5.15 0.28 9.87
C LEU A 53 4.86 0.82 11.26
N SER A 54 3.80 1.62 11.36
CA SER A 54 3.27 2.04 12.67
C SER A 54 2.55 0.86 13.34
N PRO A 55 2.79 0.59 14.64
CA PRO A 55 2.07 -0.45 15.37
C PRO A 55 0.63 -0.03 15.71
N HIS A 56 0.32 1.26 15.69
CA HIS A 56 -0.95 1.83 16.16
C HIS A 56 -1.84 2.33 15.01
N GLU A 57 -1.29 2.42 13.81
CA GLU A 57 -2.03 2.87 12.64
C GLU A 57 -2.05 1.77 11.59
N GLU A 58 -3.17 1.71 10.88
CA GLU A 58 -3.25 0.87 9.71
C GLU A 58 -2.36 1.48 8.61
N PRO A 59 -1.39 0.73 8.05
CA PRO A 59 -0.47 1.28 7.06
C PRO A 59 -1.20 1.74 5.82
N ASP A 60 -0.78 2.83 5.18
CA ASP A 60 -1.31 3.27 3.88
C ASP A 60 -0.77 2.42 2.70
N THR A 61 -0.31 1.21 3.01
CA THR A 61 0.24 0.27 2.03
C THR A 61 -0.90 -0.51 1.37
N VAL A 62 -0.73 -0.81 0.08
CA VAL A 62 -1.57 -1.77 -0.64
C VAL A 62 -1.58 -3.13 0.07
N ILE A 63 -2.76 -3.78 0.12
CA ILE A 63 -2.85 -5.18 0.53
C ILE A 63 -2.52 -6.01 -0.71
N VAL A 64 -1.42 -6.75 -0.63
CA VAL A 64 -1.01 -7.68 -1.67
C VAL A 64 -1.58 -9.04 -1.37
N ASP A 65 -2.40 -9.57 -2.28
CA ASP A 65 -2.79 -10.97 -2.28
C ASP A 65 -1.81 -11.74 -3.19
N VAL A 66 -1.25 -12.84 -2.69
CA VAL A 66 -0.30 -13.65 -3.44
C VAL A 66 -1.05 -14.82 -4.04
N ARG A 67 -1.12 -14.88 -5.37
CA ARG A 67 -1.61 -16.09 -6.05
C ARG A 67 -0.51 -17.15 -6.02
N GLU A 68 -0.66 -18.16 -5.18
CA GLU A 68 0.12 -19.39 -5.29
C GLU A 68 -0.21 -20.06 -6.63
N GLY A 69 0.80 -20.38 -7.42
CA GLY A 69 0.65 -21.14 -8.66
C GLY A 69 0.12 -22.54 -8.38
N VAL A 70 -0.82 -23.00 -9.21
CA VAL A 70 -1.36 -24.38 -9.22
C VAL A 70 -0.32 -25.37 -9.73
#